data_AF-A0A6J5WQH1-F1
#
_entry.id   AF-A0A6J5WQH1-F1
#
_cell.length_a   1.000
_cell.length_b   1.000
_cell.length_c   1.000
_cell.angle_alpha   90.00
_cell.angle_beta   90.00
_cell.angle_gamma   90.00
#
_symmetry.space_group_name_H-M   'P 1'
#
loop_
_entity.id
_entity.type
_entity.pdbx_description
1 polymer ?
#
loop_
_entity_poly.entity_id
_entity_poly.type
_entity_poly.pdbx_seq_one_letter_code
_entity_poly.pdbx_strand_id
1 'polypeptide(L)'
;MSVDSSFGKLPDHLLIEIFIRVPVSEWAQISCVKKQWANLFRGECLWQAALATTYPLANQAKRWPGPIPRGLSKRRFAALYVSKHIFSLDGEIDEIVGHTYLFLKEQLELSTMPPSSSILHGTIIDQFIACGKSRDMAHDLASQIWLAVLDNLEENEHTFQILKRLAQEGDWWRIWMILSSAANSFTFSRFFFHTPTQDQSKSNGGCLKSSSQIFATALIM
;
A
#
# COMPACT_ATOMS: atom_id res chain seq x y z
N MET A 1 -16.98 23.46 -32.60
CA MET A 1 -17.04 24.53 -31.59
C MET A 1 -15.95 24.25 -30.59
N SER A 2 -14.88 25.04 -30.56
CA SER A 2 -13.80 24.90 -29.57
C SER A 2 -14.36 25.36 -28.23
N VAL A 3 -14.72 24.42 -27.36
CA VAL A 3 -14.99 24.75 -25.96
C VAL A 3 -13.62 25.09 -25.37
N ASP A 4 -13.26 26.37 -25.44
CA ASP A 4 -12.16 26.93 -24.66
C ASP A 4 -12.41 26.53 -23.21
N SER A 5 -11.70 25.51 -22.73
CA SER A 5 -11.87 25.01 -21.38
C SER A 5 -11.58 26.17 -20.41
N SER A 6 -12.61 26.70 -19.75
CA SER A 6 -12.50 27.83 -18.82
C SER A 6 -11.45 27.57 -17.73
N PHE A 7 -11.31 26.31 -17.31
CA PHE A 7 -10.27 25.85 -16.39
C PHE A 7 -8.84 26.02 -16.90
N GLY A 8 -8.62 26.00 -18.22
CA GLY A 8 -7.29 26.19 -18.79
C GLY A 8 -6.74 27.62 -18.67
N LYS A 9 -7.59 28.59 -18.31
CA LYS A 9 -7.26 30.01 -18.15
C LYS A 9 -7.06 30.41 -16.68
N LEU A 10 -7.34 29.51 -15.73
CA LEU A 10 -7.19 29.80 -14.30
C LEU A 10 -5.71 29.78 -13.90
N PRO A 11 -5.30 30.70 -12.98
CA PRO A 11 -4.01 30.62 -12.32
C PRO A 11 -3.80 29.31 -11.57
N ASP A 12 -2.54 28.84 -11.52
CA ASP A 12 -2.17 27.56 -10.93
C ASP A 12 -2.58 27.42 -9.45
N HIS A 13 -2.53 28.49 -8.66
CA HIS A 13 -2.92 28.44 -7.25
C HIS A 13 -4.42 28.13 -7.07
N LEU A 14 -5.29 28.68 -7.93
CA LEU A 14 -6.73 28.37 -7.90
C LEU A 14 -6.99 26.95 -8.38
N LEU A 15 -6.25 26.47 -9.40
CA LEU A 15 -6.35 25.09 -9.85
C LEU A 15 -5.96 24.11 -8.74
N ILE A 16 -4.87 24.38 -8.02
CA ILE A 16 -4.46 23.59 -6.86
C ILE A 16 -5.58 23.57 -5.81
N GLU A 17 -6.14 24.72 -5.46
CA GLU A 17 -7.20 24.84 -4.45
C GLU A 17 -8.50 24.09 -4.83
N ILE A 18 -8.78 24.01 -6.13
CA ILE A 18 -9.88 23.19 -6.66
C ILE A 18 -9.52 21.71 -6.54
N PHE A 19 -8.35 21.29 -7.04
CA PHE A 19 -7.96 19.88 -7.09
C PHE A 19 -7.85 19.24 -5.70
N ILE A 20 -7.31 19.96 -4.71
CA ILE A 20 -7.18 19.39 -3.35
C ILE A 20 -8.52 19.15 -2.65
N ARG A 21 -9.62 19.74 -3.15
CA ARG A 21 -10.98 19.51 -2.64
C ARG A 21 -11.68 18.33 -3.30
N VAL A 22 -11.15 17.82 -4.41
CA VAL A 22 -11.67 16.64 -5.09
C VAL A 22 -11.16 15.37 -4.38
N PRO A 23 -11.93 14.27 -4.31
CA PRO A 23 -11.45 13.02 -3.73
C PRO A 23 -10.13 12.53 -4.34
N VAL A 24 -9.22 12.02 -3.48
CA VAL A 24 -7.88 11.55 -3.88
C VAL A 24 -7.94 10.46 -4.96
N SER A 25 -9.01 9.65 -4.98
CA SER A 25 -9.26 8.62 -6.00
C SER A 25 -9.30 9.16 -7.43
N GLU A 26 -9.67 10.43 -7.61
CA GLU A 26 -9.79 11.05 -8.93
C GLU A 26 -8.50 11.77 -9.38
N TRP A 27 -7.54 11.96 -8.48
CA TRP A 27 -6.37 12.79 -8.74
C TRP A 27 -5.49 12.24 -9.87
N ALA A 28 -5.38 10.91 -9.98
CA ALA A 28 -4.68 10.27 -11.08
C ALA A 28 -5.31 10.64 -12.43
N GLN A 29 -6.64 10.55 -12.54
CA GLN A 29 -7.37 10.89 -13.76
C GLN A 29 -7.25 12.38 -14.09
N ILE A 30 -7.41 13.26 -13.10
CA ILE A 30 -7.25 14.71 -13.27
C ILE A 30 -5.85 15.04 -13.79
N SER A 31 -4.81 14.42 -13.23
CA SER A 31 -3.43 14.65 -13.66
C SER A 31 -3.19 14.31 -15.14
N CYS A 32 -3.98 13.40 -15.71
CA CYS A 32 -3.88 12.97 -17.09
C CYS A 32 -4.62 13.87 -18.10
N VAL A 33 -5.48 14.79 -17.65
CA VAL A 33 -6.32 15.61 -18.55
C VAL A 33 -5.50 16.62 -19.36
N LYS A 34 -4.49 17.25 -18.75
CA LYS A 34 -3.68 18.30 -19.41
C LYS A 34 -2.26 18.28 -18.86
N LYS A 35 -1.27 18.53 -19.73
CA LYS A 35 0.15 18.62 -19.35
C LYS A 35 0.42 19.62 -18.21
N GLN A 36 -0.26 20.77 -18.24
CA GLN A 36 -0.17 21.77 -17.16
C GLN A 36 -0.59 21.16 -15.81
N TRP A 37 -1.69 20.40 -15.77
CA TRP A 37 -2.19 19.80 -14.53
C TRP A 37 -1.25 18.68 -14.06
N ALA A 38 -0.75 17.85 -14.98
CA ALA A 38 0.30 16.87 -14.67
C ALA A 38 1.52 17.52 -13.99
N ASN A 39 1.94 18.70 -14.45
CA ASN A 39 3.05 19.44 -13.84
C ASN A 39 2.71 19.92 -12.42
N LEU A 40 1.47 20.35 -12.16
CA LEU A 40 1.02 20.71 -10.81
C LEU A 40 1.08 19.51 -9.84
N PHE A 41 0.64 18.33 -10.28
CA PHE A 41 0.72 17.10 -9.48
C PHE A 41 2.15 16.56 -9.28
N ARG A 42 3.12 17.02 -10.09
CA ARG A 42 4.56 16.76 -9.88
C ARG A 42 5.21 17.80 -8.96
N GLY A 43 4.62 18.99 -8.86
CA GLY A 43 5.15 20.11 -8.09
C GLY A 43 4.84 20.01 -6.58
N GLU A 44 5.72 20.60 -5.77
CA GLU A 44 5.63 20.54 -4.31
C GLU A 44 4.45 21.36 -3.74
N CYS A 45 4.09 22.48 -4.38
CA CYS A 45 3.05 23.39 -3.89
C CYS A 45 1.69 22.71 -3.71
N LEU A 46 1.31 21.81 -4.64
CA LEU A 46 0.05 21.08 -4.56
C LEU A 46 0.03 20.16 -3.34
N TRP A 47 1.10 19.40 -3.12
CA TRP A 47 1.19 18.44 -2.02
C TRP A 47 1.32 19.13 -0.65
N GLN A 48 2.02 20.26 -0.57
CA GLN A 48 2.06 21.09 0.65
C GLN A 48 0.66 21.63 1.00
N ALA A 49 -0.07 22.16 0.00
CA ALA A 49 -1.43 22.64 0.20
C ALA A 49 -2.38 21.50 0.61
N ALA A 50 -2.25 20.32 -0.01
CA ALA A 50 -3.01 19.13 0.34
C ALA A 50 -2.74 18.66 1.76
N LEU A 51 -1.47 18.65 2.20
CA LEU A 51 -1.08 18.32 3.57
C LEU A 51 -1.68 19.32 4.58
N ALA A 52 -1.53 20.61 4.33
CA ALA A 52 -2.06 21.66 5.22
C ALA A 52 -3.58 21.59 5.37
N THR A 53 -4.28 21.23 4.29
CA THR A 53 -5.74 21.14 4.26
C THR A 53 -6.26 19.84 4.89
N THR A 54 -5.63 18.70 4.58
CA THR A 54 -6.15 17.37 4.96
C THR A 54 -5.64 16.91 6.33
N TYR A 55 -4.42 17.30 6.69
CA TYR A 55 -3.74 16.87 7.91
C TYR A 55 -3.12 18.06 8.67
N PRO A 56 -3.93 19.06 9.09
CA PRO A 56 -3.41 20.28 9.71
C PRO A 56 -2.63 20.01 11.01
N LEU A 57 -3.07 19.02 11.80
CA LEU A 57 -2.41 18.62 13.05
C LEU A 57 -1.10 17.85 12.80
N ALA A 58 -1.01 17.06 11.73
CA ALA A 58 0.24 16.37 11.37
C ALA A 58 1.33 17.36 10.93
N ASN A 59 0.96 18.58 10.52
CA ASN A 59 1.95 19.62 10.25
C ASN A 59 2.59 20.19 11.54
N GLN A 60 1.90 20.08 12.67
CA GLN A 60 2.37 20.53 13.99
C GLN A 60 3.08 19.42 14.77
N ALA A 61 2.74 18.15 14.50
CA ALA A 61 3.39 17.00 15.11
C ALA A 61 4.88 16.93 14.72
N LYS A 62 5.71 16.46 15.67
CA LYS A 62 7.15 16.26 15.45
C LYS A 62 7.34 15.28 14.29
N ARG A 63 7.91 15.77 13.18
CA ARG A 63 8.21 14.93 12.02
C ARG A 63 9.07 13.74 12.46
N TRP A 64 8.70 12.57 11.97
CA TRP A 64 9.45 11.34 12.20
C TRP A 64 10.92 11.49 11.75
N PRO A 65 11.91 11.21 12.62
CA PRO A 65 13.33 11.45 12.34
C PRO A 65 14.05 10.27 11.68
N GLY A 66 13.36 9.18 11.34
CA GLY A 66 14.01 7.93 11.00
C GLY A 66 14.69 7.87 9.61
N PRO A 67 15.35 6.73 9.31
CA PRO A 67 16.26 6.52 8.19
C PRO A 67 15.57 6.24 6.86
N ILE A 68 14.27 5.92 6.83
CA ILE A 68 13.52 5.82 5.57
C ILE A 68 13.43 7.23 4.98
N PRO A 69 13.73 7.43 3.68
CA PRO A 69 13.72 8.75 3.08
C PRO A 69 12.40 9.45 3.35
N ARG A 70 12.47 10.60 4.04
CA ARG A 70 11.31 11.46 4.35
C ARG A 70 10.53 11.87 3.10
N GLY A 71 11.21 11.82 1.94
CA GLY A 71 10.67 12.22 0.65
C GLY A 71 10.22 13.68 0.64
N LEU A 72 9.62 14.07 -0.48
CA LEU A 72 8.93 15.35 -0.63
C LEU A 72 7.51 15.27 -0.05
N SER A 73 6.74 16.36 -0.07
CA SER A 73 5.37 16.37 0.49
C SER A 73 4.46 15.31 -0.08
N LYS A 74 4.67 14.92 -1.35
CA LYS A 74 3.93 13.82 -1.95
C LYS A 74 4.08 12.50 -1.17
N ARG A 75 5.31 12.12 -0.80
CA ARG A 75 5.56 10.89 -0.03
C ARG A 75 4.91 10.99 1.34
N ARG A 76 5.06 12.14 2.01
CA ARG A 76 4.45 12.39 3.31
C ARG A 76 2.93 12.32 3.27
N PHE A 77 2.31 12.92 2.25
CA PHE A 77 0.87 12.85 2.04
C PHE A 77 0.42 11.39 1.84
N ALA A 78 1.14 10.62 1.02
CA ALA A 78 0.84 9.20 0.81
C ALA A 78 0.98 8.40 2.11
N ALA A 79 2.00 8.64 2.92
CA ALA A 79 2.18 7.98 4.20
C ALA A 79 1.01 8.26 5.15
N LEU A 80 0.65 9.54 5.34
CA LEU A 80 -0.49 9.92 6.19
C LEU A 80 -1.82 9.37 5.66
N TYR A 81 -1.99 9.35 4.33
CA TYR A 81 -3.16 8.77 3.69
C TYR A 81 -3.28 7.28 3.98
N VAL A 82 -2.20 6.52 3.83
CA VAL A 82 -2.16 5.09 4.17
C VAL A 82 -2.41 4.87 5.66
N SER A 83 -1.71 5.58 6.54
CA SER A 83 -1.91 5.44 8.00
C SER A 83 -3.37 5.64 8.40
N LYS A 84 -4.04 6.63 7.79
CA LYS A 84 -5.45 6.93 8.09
C LYS A 84 -6.43 5.91 7.51
N HIS A 85 -6.24 5.49 6.26
CA HIS A 85 -7.26 4.72 5.52
C HIS A 85 -7.04 3.20 5.57
N ILE A 86 -5.81 2.73 5.83
CA ILE A 86 -5.49 1.29 5.89
C ILE A 86 -5.43 0.80 7.33
N PHE A 87 -4.88 1.59 8.25
CA PHE A 87 -4.61 1.13 9.62
C PHE A 87 -5.57 1.68 10.67
N SER A 88 -6.51 2.57 10.31
CA SER A 88 -7.58 3.11 11.16
C SER A 88 -7.16 3.35 12.63
N LEU A 89 -6.01 4.00 12.85
CA LEU A 89 -5.48 4.23 14.20
C LEU A 89 -6.35 5.28 14.92
N ASP A 90 -6.94 4.88 16.05
CA ASP A 90 -7.82 5.70 16.89
C ASP A 90 -7.10 6.93 17.48
N GLY A 91 -7.05 8.01 16.71
CA GLY A 91 -6.86 9.38 17.22
C GLY A 91 -5.52 10.04 16.89
N GLU A 92 -4.40 9.30 16.90
CA GLU A 92 -3.09 9.83 16.46
C GLU A 92 -2.60 9.11 15.21
N ILE A 93 -2.57 9.85 14.08
CA ILE A 93 -2.00 9.35 12.83
C ILE A 93 -0.51 9.16 13.03
N ASP A 94 -0.09 7.91 13.17
CA ASP A 94 1.32 7.59 13.28
C ASP A 94 1.97 7.60 11.87
N GLU A 95 2.68 8.68 11.57
CA GLU A 95 3.34 8.89 10.27
C GLU A 95 4.33 7.75 9.95
N ILE A 96 4.94 7.13 10.98
CA ILE A 96 5.90 6.03 10.79
C ILE A 96 5.25 4.79 10.17
N VAL A 97 3.99 4.50 10.50
CA VAL A 97 3.27 3.33 9.98
C VAL A 97 3.13 3.42 8.46
N GLY A 98 2.68 4.58 7.97
CA GLY A 98 2.55 4.85 6.54
C GLY A 98 3.88 4.87 5.79
N HIS A 99 4.93 5.46 6.36
CA HIS A 99 6.26 5.44 5.73
C HIS A 99 6.84 4.02 5.67
N THR A 100 6.61 3.22 6.69
CA THR A 100 7.05 1.83 6.77
C THR A 100 6.31 0.97 5.75
N TYR A 101 5.00 1.16 5.61
CA TYR A 101 4.20 0.53 4.55
C TYR A 101 4.74 0.85 3.16
N LEU A 102 4.96 2.14 2.87
CA LEU A 102 5.46 2.57 1.56
C LEU A 102 6.85 2.01 1.28
N PHE A 103 7.74 2.03 2.28
CA PHE A 103 9.07 1.44 2.18
C PHE A 103 9.00 -0.05 1.85
N LEU A 104 8.22 -0.82 2.59
CA LEU A 104 8.10 -2.26 2.36
C LEU A 104 7.52 -2.54 0.97
N LYS A 105 6.47 -1.82 0.57
CA LYS A 105 5.88 -1.94 -0.77
C LYS A 105 6.91 -1.65 -1.86
N GLU A 106 7.70 -0.58 -1.73
CA GLU A 106 8.78 -0.24 -2.68
C GLU A 106 9.87 -1.31 -2.75
N GLN A 107 10.26 -1.90 -1.60
CA GLN A 107 11.24 -2.98 -1.57
C GLN A 107 10.75 -4.23 -2.30
N LEU A 108 9.45 -4.52 -2.25
CA LEU A 108 8.87 -5.66 -2.95
C LEU A 108 8.63 -5.37 -4.44
N GLU A 109 8.08 -4.21 -4.80
CA GLU A 109 7.67 -3.91 -6.17
C GLU A 109 8.81 -3.40 -7.08
N LEU A 110 9.75 -2.63 -6.55
CA LEU A 110 10.74 -1.89 -7.36
C LEU A 110 12.15 -2.44 -7.25
N SER A 111 12.45 -3.28 -6.26
CA SER A 111 13.79 -3.83 -6.09
C SER A 111 14.02 -5.02 -7.02
N THR A 112 14.99 -4.90 -7.93
CA THR A 112 15.45 -6.01 -8.78
C THR A 112 16.03 -7.17 -7.95
N MET A 113 16.51 -6.89 -6.74
CA MET A 113 16.94 -7.89 -5.76
C MET A 113 16.51 -7.44 -4.36
N PRO A 114 15.27 -7.72 -3.93
CA PRO A 114 14.80 -7.35 -2.60
C PRO A 114 15.68 -8.01 -1.52
N PRO A 115 16.00 -7.33 -0.41
CA PRO A 115 16.58 -7.98 0.77
C PRO A 115 15.70 -9.17 1.22
N SER A 116 16.27 -10.11 1.97
CA SER A 116 15.46 -11.22 2.50
C SER A 116 14.32 -10.69 3.39
N SER A 117 13.22 -11.44 3.42
CA SER A 117 12.06 -11.15 4.28
C SER A 117 12.46 -10.94 5.74
N SER A 118 13.39 -11.75 6.24
CA SER A 118 13.94 -11.64 7.60
C SER A 118 14.64 -10.30 7.87
N ILE A 119 15.42 -9.78 6.93
CA ILE A 119 16.11 -8.48 7.05
C ILE A 119 15.09 -7.34 6.99
N LEU A 120 14.14 -7.41 6.06
CA LEU A 120 13.07 -6.41 5.95
C LEU A 120 12.23 -6.34 7.22
N HIS A 121 11.81 -7.50 7.74
CA HIS A 121 11.02 -7.58 8.97
C HIS A 121 11.80 -7.05 10.20
N GLY A 122 13.07 -7.46 10.36
CA GLY A 122 13.93 -6.93 11.42
C GLY A 122 14.10 -5.42 11.35
N THR A 123 14.35 -4.89 10.15
CA THR A 123 14.50 -3.44 9.91
C THR A 123 13.23 -2.68 10.33
N ILE A 124 12.05 -3.19 9.98
CA ILE A 124 10.77 -2.58 10.34
C ILE A 124 10.59 -2.50 11.86
N ILE A 125 10.87 -3.61 12.56
CA ILE A 125 10.76 -3.67 14.03
C ILE A 125 11.71 -2.67 14.67
N ASP A 126 12.97 -2.64 14.22
CA ASP A 126 13.98 -1.72 14.76
C ASP A 126 13.55 -0.25 14.60
N GLN A 127 12.87 0.09 13.50
CA GLN A 127 12.33 1.44 13.31
C GLN A 127 11.26 1.81 14.32
N PHE A 128 10.32 0.91 14.60
CA PHE A 128 9.28 1.16 15.59
C PHE A 128 9.86 1.30 17.00
N ILE A 129 10.81 0.43 17.37
CA ILE A 129 11.49 0.49 18.66
C ILE A 129 12.28 1.80 18.80
N ALA A 130 13.01 2.22 17.76
CA ALA A 130 13.74 3.49 17.73
C ALA A 130 12.81 4.71 17.90
N CYS A 131 11.53 4.56 17.58
CA CYS A 131 10.51 5.58 17.73
C CYS A 131 9.72 5.48 19.05
N GLY A 132 10.22 4.69 20.00
CA GLY A 132 9.68 4.57 21.35
C GLY A 132 8.49 3.62 21.46
N LYS A 133 8.21 2.80 20.44
CA LYS A 133 7.21 1.73 20.53
C LYS A 133 7.77 0.58 21.38
N SER A 134 6.92 -0.07 22.17
CA SER A 134 7.30 -1.30 22.85
C SER A 134 7.63 -2.39 21.84
N ARG A 135 8.40 -3.40 22.26
CA ARG A 135 8.74 -4.54 21.39
C ARG A 135 7.49 -5.24 20.87
N ASP A 136 6.51 -5.50 21.73
CA ASP A 136 5.29 -6.21 21.35
C ASP A 136 4.48 -5.40 20.32
N MET A 137 4.30 -4.10 20.57
CA MET A 137 3.62 -3.21 19.62
C MET A 137 4.38 -3.08 18.30
N ALA A 138 5.72 -3.07 18.33
CA ALA A 138 6.54 -3.04 17.11
C ALA A 138 6.34 -4.32 16.26
N HIS A 139 6.26 -5.49 16.91
CA HIS A 139 5.96 -6.75 16.21
C HIS A 139 4.55 -6.79 15.65
N ASP A 140 3.55 -6.31 16.40
CA ASP A 140 2.15 -6.26 15.96
C ASP A 140 1.99 -5.32 14.75
N LEU A 141 2.55 -4.11 14.83
CA LEU A 141 2.52 -3.14 13.73
C LEU A 141 3.26 -3.66 12.50
N ALA A 142 4.44 -4.26 12.68
CA ALA A 142 5.19 -4.87 11.58
C ALA A 142 4.34 -5.94 10.87
N SER A 143 3.67 -6.79 11.64
CA SER A 143 2.80 -7.86 11.13
C SER A 143 1.61 -7.31 10.34
N GLN A 144 0.93 -6.30 10.88
CA GLN A 144 -0.17 -5.62 10.19
C GLN A 144 0.29 -4.98 8.89
N ILE A 145 1.47 -4.36 8.88
CA ILE A 145 2.03 -3.73 7.68
C ILE A 145 2.37 -4.77 6.61
N TRP A 146 2.95 -5.91 6.98
CA TRP A 146 3.22 -6.99 6.04
C TRP A 146 1.93 -7.47 5.37
N LEU A 147 0.87 -7.72 6.14
CA LEU A 147 -0.44 -8.10 5.57
C LEU A 147 -0.98 -7.04 4.63
N ALA A 148 -1.01 -5.80 5.09
CA ALA A 148 -1.54 -4.70 4.31
C ALA A 148 -0.79 -4.53 2.99
N VAL A 149 0.56 -4.65 3.00
CA VAL A 149 1.35 -4.54 1.77
C VAL A 149 1.03 -5.70 0.83
N LEU A 150 1.04 -6.94 1.32
CA LEU A 150 0.77 -8.12 0.49
C LEU A 150 -0.62 -8.10 -0.14
N ASP A 151 -1.64 -7.63 0.60
CA ASP A 151 -3.02 -7.50 0.11
C ASP A 151 -3.18 -6.38 -0.95
N ASN A 152 -2.25 -5.42 -0.98
CA ASN A 152 -2.28 -4.26 -1.87
C ASN A 152 -1.17 -4.29 -2.95
N LEU A 153 -0.52 -5.43 -3.18
CA LEU A 153 0.36 -5.64 -4.33
C LEU A 153 -0.49 -5.82 -5.60
N GLU A 154 0.04 -5.38 -6.75
CA GLU A 154 -0.65 -5.60 -8.03
C GLU A 154 -0.73 -7.08 -8.39
N GLU A 155 -1.86 -7.53 -8.93
CA GLU A 155 -2.01 -8.92 -9.40
C GLU A 155 -1.31 -9.13 -10.75
N ASN A 156 0.01 -9.38 -10.72
CA ASN A 156 0.81 -9.64 -11.90
C ASN A 156 1.85 -10.77 -11.66
N GLU A 157 2.52 -11.20 -12.73
CA GLU A 157 3.53 -12.27 -12.66
C GLU A 157 4.68 -11.94 -11.69
N HIS A 158 5.07 -10.67 -11.61
CA HIS A 158 6.12 -10.23 -10.70
C HIS A 158 5.71 -10.45 -9.23
N THR A 159 4.48 -10.09 -8.87
CA THR A 159 3.92 -10.37 -7.53
C THR A 159 3.87 -11.86 -7.24
N PHE A 160 3.53 -12.70 -8.22
CA PHE A 160 3.58 -14.14 -8.04
C PHE A 160 5.00 -14.63 -7.71
N GLN A 161 6.02 -14.14 -8.42
CA GLN A 161 7.42 -14.51 -8.14
C GLN A 161 7.88 -14.03 -6.76
N ILE A 162 7.44 -12.85 -6.30
CA ILE A 162 7.70 -12.38 -4.92
C ILE A 162 7.09 -13.34 -3.91
N LEU A 163 5.81 -13.66 -4.03
CA LEU A 163 5.11 -14.55 -3.10
C LEU A 163 5.75 -15.94 -3.07
N LYS A 164 6.13 -16.47 -4.24
CA LYS A 164 6.86 -17.74 -4.36
C LYS A 164 8.20 -17.69 -3.62
N ARG A 165 8.97 -16.62 -3.80
CA ARG A 165 10.24 -16.43 -3.09
C ARG A 165 10.03 -16.35 -1.57
N LEU A 166 9.06 -15.55 -1.11
CA LEU A 166 8.75 -15.43 0.32
C LEU A 166 8.37 -16.78 0.94
N ALA A 167 7.60 -17.60 0.22
CA ALA A 167 7.27 -18.95 0.66
C ALA A 167 8.50 -19.87 0.74
N GLN A 168 9.43 -19.76 -0.21
CA GLN A 168 10.68 -20.53 -0.24
C GLN A 168 11.68 -20.12 0.84
N GLU A 169 11.67 -18.86 1.28
CA GLU A 169 12.53 -18.36 2.37
C GLU A 169 12.18 -18.96 3.75
N GLY A 170 11.13 -19.78 3.86
CA GLY A 170 10.83 -20.57 5.07
C GLY A 170 10.14 -19.80 6.19
N ASP A 171 9.88 -18.50 6.01
CA ASP A 171 9.11 -17.65 6.93
C ASP A 171 7.58 -17.84 6.78
N TRP A 172 7.15 -18.93 6.13
CA TRP A 172 5.74 -19.33 6.02
C TRP A 172 5.05 -19.40 7.38
N TRP A 173 5.71 -19.85 8.44
CA TRP A 173 5.15 -19.90 9.79
C TRP A 173 4.89 -18.52 10.39
N ARG A 174 5.71 -17.52 10.06
CA ARG A 174 5.49 -16.12 10.46
C ARG A 174 4.37 -15.50 9.66
N ILE A 175 4.35 -15.67 8.34
CA ILE A 175 3.25 -15.22 7.48
C ILE A 175 1.93 -15.91 7.91
N TRP A 176 1.96 -17.20 8.21
CA TRP A 176 0.82 -17.98 8.72
C TRP A 176 0.38 -17.55 10.12
N MET A 177 1.29 -17.24 11.06
CA MET A 177 0.94 -16.67 12.37
C MET A 177 0.28 -15.31 12.23
N ILE A 178 0.84 -14.45 11.38
CA ILE A 178 0.33 -13.13 11.03
C ILE A 178 -1.08 -13.26 10.41
N LEU A 179 -1.29 -14.23 9.52
CA LEU A 179 -2.60 -14.55 8.93
C LEU A 179 -3.59 -15.18 9.92
N SER A 180 -3.13 -15.98 10.89
CA SER A 180 -3.99 -16.62 11.90
C SER A 180 -4.49 -15.63 12.96
N SER A 181 -3.69 -14.59 13.27
CA SER A 181 -4.11 -13.48 14.14
C SER A 181 -5.16 -12.59 13.44
N ALA A 182 -5.05 -12.42 12.12
CA ALA A 182 -6.01 -11.68 11.30
C ALA A 182 -7.34 -12.43 11.01
N ALA A 183 -7.41 -13.73 11.29
CA ALA A 183 -8.62 -14.54 11.07
C ALA A 183 -9.83 -14.12 11.93
N ASN A 184 -9.63 -13.26 12.94
CA ASN A 184 -10.71 -12.68 13.73
C ASN A 184 -11.28 -11.37 13.18
N SER A 185 -10.72 -10.78 12.10
CA SER A 185 -11.28 -9.52 11.57
C SER A 185 -11.23 -9.31 10.05
N PHE A 186 -10.67 -10.21 9.23
CA PHE A 186 -10.72 -10.05 7.77
C PHE A 186 -11.06 -11.36 7.06
N THR A 187 -12.09 -11.32 6.21
CA THR A 187 -12.60 -12.46 5.43
C THR A 187 -11.58 -12.96 4.42
N PHE A 188 -10.71 -13.85 4.87
CA PHE A 188 -9.90 -14.77 4.07
C PHE A 188 -10.76 -15.95 3.53
N SER A 189 -12.07 -15.77 3.34
CA SER A 189 -12.96 -16.80 2.81
C SER A 189 -12.74 -17.10 1.33
N ARG A 190 -11.83 -16.37 0.64
CA ARG A 190 -11.57 -16.58 -0.80
C ARG A 190 -10.46 -17.58 -1.10
N PHE A 191 -9.71 -18.05 -0.10
CA PHE A 191 -8.56 -18.94 -0.34
C PHE A 191 -8.72 -20.38 0.15
N PHE A 192 -9.70 -20.71 1.01
CA PHE A 192 -9.67 -22.00 1.72
C PHE A 192 -10.92 -22.89 1.74
N PHE A 193 -12.03 -22.52 1.09
CA PHE A 193 -13.18 -23.44 1.03
C PHE A 193 -13.69 -23.65 -0.40
N HIS A 194 -13.21 -24.72 -1.03
CA HIS A 194 -14.08 -25.70 -1.66
C HIS A 194 -13.36 -27.05 -1.69
N THR A 195 -13.76 -27.95 -0.80
CA THR A 195 -13.50 -29.37 -0.95
C THR A 195 -14.31 -29.88 -2.16
N PRO A 196 -13.70 -30.59 -3.13
CA PRO A 196 -14.45 -31.15 -4.24
C PRO A 196 -14.97 -32.54 -3.85
N THR A 197 -16.29 -32.66 -3.70
CA THR A 197 -16.97 -33.92 -3.99
C THR A 197 -16.97 -34.13 -5.51
N GLN A 198 -16.36 -35.22 -5.97
CA GLN A 198 -16.52 -35.74 -7.32
C GLN A 198 -18.02 -35.97 -7.62
N ASP A 199 -18.54 -35.53 -8.76
CA ASP A 199 -18.54 -36.37 -9.98
C ASP A 199 -19.07 -35.64 -11.23
N GLN A 200 -18.78 -36.24 -12.38
CA GLN A 200 -18.70 -35.75 -13.76
C GLN A 200 -20.00 -35.21 -14.42
N SER A 201 -19.87 -34.19 -15.29
CA SER A 201 -20.13 -34.32 -16.75
C SER A 201 -20.07 -32.99 -17.54
N LYS A 202 -19.31 -33.03 -18.65
CA LYS A 202 -19.46 -32.29 -19.94
C LYS A 202 -19.64 -30.76 -19.94
N SER A 203 -18.64 -30.04 -20.48
CA SER A 203 -18.61 -29.51 -21.86
C SER A 203 -17.75 -28.24 -22.02
N ASN A 204 -17.23 -28.07 -23.24
CA ASN A 204 -16.25 -27.11 -23.73
C ASN A 204 -16.46 -25.62 -23.35
N GLY A 205 -15.34 -24.92 -23.13
CA GLY A 205 -15.27 -23.46 -23.18
C GLY A 205 -14.00 -22.93 -22.53
N GLY A 206 -13.14 -22.25 -23.28
CA GLY A 206 -11.91 -21.64 -22.76
C GLY A 206 -12.20 -20.65 -21.63
N CYS A 207 -11.50 -20.79 -20.50
CA CYS A 207 -11.55 -19.85 -19.41
C CYS A 207 -10.16 -19.72 -18.79
N LEU A 208 -9.64 -18.50 -18.82
CA LEU A 208 -8.43 -18.07 -18.12
C LEU A 208 -8.49 -18.57 -16.68
N LYS A 209 -7.52 -19.40 -16.30
CA LYS A 209 -7.42 -19.97 -14.98
C LYS A 209 -7.19 -18.85 -13.97
N SER A 210 -8.20 -18.62 -13.12
CA SER A 210 -8.13 -17.74 -11.96
C SER A 210 -6.97 -18.13 -11.04
N SER A 211 -6.29 -17.12 -10.46
CA SER A 211 -5.17 -17.22 -9.50
C SER A 211 -5.39 -18.19 -8.35
N SER A 212 -6.65 -18.57 -8.07
CA SER A 212 -7.03 -19.62 -7.13
C SER A 212 -6.47 -21.01 -7.46
N GLN A 213 -6.17 -21.33 -8.72
CA GLN A 213 -5.61 -22.64 -9.10
C GLN A 213 -4.11 -22.76 -8.85
N ILE A 214 -3.37 -21.65 -8.81
CA ILE A 214 -1.90 -21.68 -8.75
C ILE A 214 -1.42 -22.16 -7.37
N PHE A 215 -2.14 -21.81 -6.30
CA PHE A 215 -1.81 -22.26 -4.93
C PHE A 215 -2.18 -23.72 -4.64
N ALA A 216 -3.18 -24.29 -5.32
CA ALA A 216 -3.54 -25.70 -5.15
C ALA A 216 -2.52 -26.66 -5.79
N THR A 217 -1.85 -26.24 -6.87
CA THR A 217 -0.85 -27.07 -7.56
C THR A 217 0.52 -27.10 -6.88
N ALA A 218 0.86 -26.10 -6.05
CA ALA A 218 2.14 -26.08 -5.33
C ALA A 218 2.16 -26.97 -4.07
N LEU A 219 1.01 -27.57 -3.70
CA LEU A 219 0.89 -28.44 -2.53
C LEU A 219 0.84 -29.95 -2.88
N ILE A 220 1.00 -30.32 -4.16
CA ILE A 220 0.98 -31.73 -4.62
C ILE A 220 2.26 -32.08 -5.43
N MET A 221 3.37 -31.36 -5.26
CA MET A 221 4.69 -31.78 -5.76
C MET A 221 5.76 -31.70 -4.69
#